data_AF-A0A7J4HP56-F1
#
_entry.id   AF-A0A7J4HP56-F1
#
_cell.length_a   1.000
_cell.length_b   1.000
_cell.length_c   1.000
_cell.angle_alpha   90.00
_cell.angle_beta   90.00
_cell.angle_gamma   90.00
#
_symmetry.space_group_name_H-M   'P 1'
#
loop_
_entity.id
_entity.type
_entity.pdbx_description
1 polymer ?
#
loop_
_entity_poly.entity_id
_entity_poly.type
_entity_poly.pdbx_seq_one_letter_code
_entity_poly.pdbx_strand_id
1 'polypeptide(L)'
;MIVEKKEPSDNFKRIVLVAIIIISILNIVANFVLYQGFIGFSKSVSGSASQAEISFFVETAPPTSAAPTAPAPSGGAAPYLAPPISNFIIVPDLLEISAIPEQEKKKIFKVKNIGQTDLEIDLSLQGISDISSLDTDKLIINKGEEDSFVLTINPSKEGIYAGKIMLKSGELEKEVQVIVGVKKGKKIFDPDVIISEEDEFFTSGNDFNFFISLEKIGTFELMEVNLDYSIKDFKGNILHSESEIMEINEAISFNKEFKNLNLDEGDYLLAVEMSYLDGFDTVSARFSVIEEEKDEIMRLIFIFSISILALLAIIISIVKYKKFGGSSKNK
;
A
#
# COMPACT_ATOMS: atom_id res chain seq x y z
N MET A 1 -41.95 39.96 45.41
CA MET A 1 -41.90 40.45 44.01
C MET A 1 -41.82 39.22 43.13
N ILE A 2 -42.96 38.73 42.63
CA ILE A 2 -43.04 37.49 41.84
C ILE A 2 -42.86 37.90 40.38
N VAL A 3 -41.76 37.49 39.75
CA VAL A 3 -41.50 37.73 38.34
C VAL A 3 -42.32 36.73 37.54
N GLU A 4 -43.39 37.21 36.93
CA GLU A 4 -44.27 36.41 36.07
C GLU A 4 -43.50 35.99 34.81
N LYS A 5 -43.26 34.68 34.66
CA LYS A 5 -42.48 34.10 33.57
C LYS A 5 -43.36 34.08 32.31
N LYS A 6 -43.22 35.11 31.48
CA LYS A 6 -43.99 35.25 30.23
C LYS A 6 -43.68 34.07 29.30
N GLU A 7 -44.68 33.23 29.04
CA GLU A 7 -44.53 32.12 28.10
C GLU A 7 -44.20 32.63 26.69
N PRO A 8 -43.34 31.91 25.94
CA PRO A 8 -43.06 32.23 24.55
C PRO A 8 -44.35 32.12 23.73
N SER A 9 -44.61 33.13 22.90
CA SER A 9 -45.79 33.15 22.05
C SER A 9 -45.83 31.94 21.11
N ASP A 10 -47.03 31.43 20.80
CA ASP A 10 -47.19 30.26 19.93
C ASP A 10 -46.51 30.41 18.56
N ASN A 11 -46.39 31.64 18.07
CA ASN A 11 -45.64 31.94 16.85
C ASN A 11 -44.15 31.58 16.98
N PHE A 12 -43.55 31.78 18.16
CA PHE A 12 -42.16 31.40 18.41
C PHE A 12 -42.00 29.87 18.42
N LYS A 13 -42.92 29.13 19.05
CA LYS A 13 -42.90 27.66 19.05
C LYS A 13 -43.01 27.09 17.63
N ARG A 14 -43.88 27.66 16.79
CA ARG A 14 -44.03 27.27 15.38
C ARG A 14 -42.78 27.56 14.55
N ILE A 15 -42.14 28.72 14.74
CA ILE A 15 -40.90 29.07 14.03
C ILE A 15 -39.77 28.12 14.42
N VAL A 16 -39.63 27.79 15.71
CA VAL A 16 -38.61 26.84 16.19
C VAL A 16 -38.86 25.44 15.61
N LEU A 17 -40.11 24.98 15.58
CA LEU A 17 -40.47 23.68 14.99
C LEU A 17 -40.08 23.62 13.50
N VAL A 18 -40.41 24.67 12.73
CA VAL A 18 -40.07 24.74 11.30
C VAL A 18 -38.56 24.78 11.09
N ALA A 19 -37.81 25.50 11.93
CA ALA A 19 -36.35 25.55 11.85
C ALA A 19 -35.71 24.17 12.10
N ILE A 20 -36.20 23.42 13.10
CA ILE A 20 -35.72 22.06 13.38
C ILE A 20 -35.94 21.16 12.17
N ILE A 21 -37.14 21.20 11.57
CA ILE A 21 -37.47 20.40 10.39
C ILE A 21 -36.54 20.75 9.21
N ILE A 22 -36.27 22.03 8.96
CA ILE A 22 -35.37 22.46 7.88
C ILE A 22 -33.94 21.96 8.11
N ILE A 23 -33.44 22.05 9.35
CA ILE A 23 -32.08 21.57 9.69
C ILE A 23 -31.99 20.05 9.51
N SER A 24 -33.01 19.30 9.95
CA SER A 24 -33.07 17.85 9.74
C SER A 24 -33.10 17.49 8.26
N ILE A 25 -33.88 18.21 7.44
CA ILE A 25 -33.92 17.98 5.99
C ILE A 25 -32.56 18.31 5.34
N LEU A 26 -31.91 19.40 5.74
CA LEU A 26 -30.59 19.76 5.21
C LEU A 26 -29.55 18.69 5.52
N ASN A 27 -29.55 18.13 6.73
CA ASN A 27 -28.65 17.04 7.11
C ASN A 27 -28.94 15.76 6.30
N ILE A 28 -30.21 15.42 6.06
CA ILE A 28 -30.57 14.27 5.23
C ILE A 28 -30.11 14.48 3.79
N VAL A 29 -30.33 15.67 3.21
CA VAL A 29 -29.92 15.99 1.84
C VAL A 29 -28.39 16.01 1.71
N ALA A 30 -27.67 16.58 2.67
CA ALA A 30 -26.21 16.58 2.67
C ALA A 30 -25.65 15.16 2.72
N ASN A 31 -26.18 14.30 3.61
CA ASN A 31 -25.79 12.89 3.66
C ASN A 31 -26.14 12.15 2.36
N PHE A 32 -27.30 12.43 1.76
CA PHE A 32 -27.68 11.82 0.49
C PHE A 32 -26.76 12.23 -0.66
N VAL A 33 -26.38 13.52 -0.76
CA VAL A 33 -25.44 14.00 -1.79
C VAL A 33 -24.06 13.39 -1.59
N LEU A 34 -23.57 13.29 -0.34
CA LEU A 34 -22.31 12.62 -0.03
C LEU A 34 -22.35 11.12 -0.39
N TYR A 35 -23.47 10.46 -0.10
CA TYR A 35 -23.66 9.04 -0.44
C TYR A 35 -23.71 8.81 -1.95
N GLN A 36 -24.39 9.68 -2.72
CA GLN A 36 -24.39 9.61 -4.18
C GLN A 36 -23.00 9.90 -4.78
N GLY A 37 -22.24 10.83 -4.21
CA GLY A 37 -20.85 11.08 -4.59
C GLY A 37 -19.95 9.86 -4.34
N PHE A 38 -20.16 9.15 -3.23
CA PHE A 38 -19.42 7.94 -2.88
C PHE A 38 -19.76 6.75 -3.81
N ILE A 39 -21.03 6.57 -4.19
CA ILE A 39 -21.43 5.56 -5.19
C ILE A 39 -20.89 5.93 -6.59
N GLY A 40 -20.85 7.22 -6.93
CA GLY A 40 -20.23 7.69 -8.17
C GLY A 40 -18.74 7.37 -8.23
N PHE A 41 -18.01 7.59 -7.13
CA PHE A 41 -16.58 7.33 -7.02
C PHE A 41 -16.25 5.83 -7.07
N SER A 42 -17.03 4.99 -6.38
CA SER A 42 -16.85 3.53 -6.44
C SER A 42 -17.19 2.93 -7.81
N LYS A 43 -18.11 3.51 -8.58
CA LYS A 43 -18.36 3.11 -9.98
C LYS A 43 -17.28 3.58 -10.97
N SER A 44 -16.61 4.70 -10.71
CA SER A 44 -15.45 5.10 -11.52
C SER A 44 -14.18 4.30 -11.22
N VAL A 45 -14.10 3.64 -10.05
CA VAL A 45 -12.96 2.80 -9.66
C VAL A 45 -13.20 1.31 -9.98
N SER A 46 -14.45 0.84 -10.00
CA SER A 46 -14.78 -0.57 -10.35
C SER A 46 -15.06 -0.84 -11.84
N GLY A 47 -14.86 0.15 -12.70
CA GLY A 47 -15.29 0.14 -14.09
C GLY A 47 -14.17 0.25 -15.13
N SER A 48 -13.01 -0.38 -14.95
CA SER A 48 -12.07 -0.59 -16.08
C SER A 48 -11.06 -1.72 -15.85
N ALA A 49 -11.55 -2.93 -15.57
CA ALA A 49 -10.80 -4.14 -15.94
C ALA A 49 -10.97 -4.40 -17.46
N SER A 50 -10.54 -3.44 -18.28
CA SER A 50 -10.29 -3.68 -19.70
C SER A 50 -8.83 -4.09 -19.84
N GLN A 51 -8.59 -5.28 -20.38
CA GLN A 51 -7.29 -5.69 -20.89
C GLN A 51 -6.73 -4.54 -21.74
N ALA A 52 -5.74 -3.83 -21.21
CA ALA A 52 -5.04 -2.81 -21.95
C ALA A 52 -4.12 -3.54 -22.94
N GLU A 53 -4.57 -3.70 -24.19
CA GLU A 53 -3.65 -3.94 -25.29
C GLU A 53 -2.74 -2.71 -25.39
N ILE A 54 -1.47 -2.90 -25.04
CA ILE A 54 -0.42 -1.90 -25.18
C ILE A 54 -0.10 -1.78 -26.67
N SER A 55 -0.73 -0.83 -27.37
CA SER A 55 -0.38 -0.46 -28.73
C SER A 55 0.79 0.54 -28.72
N PHE A 56 1.96 0.13 -29.19
CA PHE A 56 3.12 1.00 -29.38
C PHE A 56 2.95 1.83 -30.66
N PHE A 57 2.81 3.15 -30.52
CA PHE A 57 2.94 4.08 -31.65
C PHE A 57 4.37 4.60 -31.72
N VAL A 58 5.10 4.19 -32.76
CA VAL A 58 6.38 4.81 -33.13
C VAL A 58 6.06 6.06 -33.94
N GLU A 59 6.08 7.21 -33.27
CA GLU A 59 5.89 8.51 -33.91
C GLU A 59 7.21 8.94 -34.57
N THR A 60 7.23 8.92 -35.90
CA THR A 60 8.37 9.42 -36.69
C THR A 60 8.24 10.93 -36.83
N ALA A 61 9.26 11.66 -36.38
CA ALA A 61 9.26 13.12 -36.39
C ALA A 61 9.11 13.66 -37.84
N PRO A 62 8.20 14.61 -38.10
CA PRO A 62 8.08 15.25 -39.40
C PRO A 62 9.28 16.18 -39.68
N PRO A 63 9.69 16.34 -40.96
CA PRO A 63 10.77 17.24 -41.34
C PRO A 63 10.38 18.70 -41.07
N THR A 64 11.28 19.41 -40.41
CA THR A 64 11.18 20.82 -40.02
C THR A 64 11.12 21.73 -41.25
N SER A 65 10.00 22.42 -41.45
CA SER A 65 9.87 23.52 -42.40
C SER A 65 10.33 24.83 -41.75
N ALA A 66 11.34 25.47 -42.35
CA ALA A 66 11.86 26.77 -41.92
C ALA A 66 10.83 27.89 -42.20
N ALA A 67 10.47 28.65 -41.17
CA ALA A 67 9.67 29.87 -41.26
C ALA A 67 10.55 31.11 -41.00
N PRO A 68 10.21 32.27 -41.59
CA PRO A 68 11.08 33.44 -41.66
C PRO A 68 11.15 34.24 -40.35
N THR A 69 12.32 34.81 -40.14
CA THR A 69 12.81 35.56 -38.98
C THR A 69 12.09 36.91 -38.79
N ALA A 70 11.55 37.14 -37.59
CA ALA A 70 11.13 38.45 -37.09
C ALA A 70 12.20 39.04 -36.13
N PRO A 71 12.35 40.38 -36.03
CA PRO A 71 13.41 41.02 -35.23
C PRO A 71 13.14 40.93 -33.72
N ALA A 72 14.20 40.64 -32.96
CA ALA A 72 14.17 40.33 -31.54
C ALA A 72 14.06 41.58 -30.62
N PRO A 73 13.24 41.53 -29.54
CA PRO A 73 13.33 42.45 -28.41
C PRO A 73 14.50 42.03 -27.49
N SER A 74 15.40 42.98 -27.25
CA SER A 74 16.52 42.88 -26.32
C SER A 74 16.00 43.02 -24.88
N GLY A 75 15.88 41.90 -24.16
CA GLY A 75 15.54 41.84 -22.74
C GLY A 75 16.20 40.63 -22.11
N GLY A 76 17.39 40.82 -21.53
CA GLY A 76 18.21 39.75 -20.97
C GLY A 76 17.70 39.24 -19.64
N ALA A 77 16.89 38.19 -19.67
CA ALA A 77 16.79 37.22 -18.58
C ALA A 77 17.60 36.01 -19.00
N ALA A 78 18.65 35.66 -18.24
CA ALA A 78 19.39 34.42 -18.46
C ALA A 78 18.39 33.25 -18.37
N PRO A 79 18.32 32.37 -19.37
CA PRO A 79 17.40 31.24 -19.33
C PRO A 79 17.76 30.37 -18.11
N TYR A 80 16.80 30.22 -17.21
CA TYR A 80 16.90 29.25 -16.13
C TYR A 80 16.76 27.87 -16.77
N LEU A 81 17.90 27.18 -16.97
CA LEU A 81 17.89 25.78 -17.38
C LEU A 81 17.44 24.96 -16.18
N ALA A 82 16.29 24.28 -16.31
CA ALA A 82 15.85 23.33 -15.31
C ALA A 82 16.95 22.26 -15.12
N PRO A 83 17.22 21.82 -13.87
CA PRO A 83 18.19 20.77 -13.63
C PRO A 83 17.80 19.50 -14.41
N PRO A 84 18.78 18.76 -14.95
CA PRO A 84 18.50 17.52 -15.65
C PRO A 84 17.84 16.49 -14.73
N ILE A 85 16.89 15.73 -15.27
CA ILE A 85 16.13 14.73 -14.53
C ILE A 85 16.88 13.40 -14.57
N SER A 86 17.24 12.84 -13.42
CA SER A 86 17.75 11.48 -13.26
C SER A 86 16.60 10.54 -12.89
N ASN A 87 16.51 9.35 -13.51
CA ASN A 87 15.55 8.29 -13.15
C ASN A 87 15.91 6.97 -13.87
N PHE A 88 15.58 5.81 -13.29
CA PHE A 88 15.78 4.48 -13.87
C PHE A 88 14.63 3.53 -13.54
N ILE A 89 14.45 2.45 -14.32
CA ILE A 89 13.48 1.38 -14.05
C ILE A 89 14.25 0.08 -13.88
N ILE A 90 13.81 -0.78 -12.96
CA ILE A 90 14.35 -2.12 -12.77
C ILE A 90 13.26 -3.16 -13.04
N VAL A 91 13.62 -4.27 -13.69
CA VAL A 91 12.72 -5.39 -13.97
C VAL A 91 13.43 -6.73 -13.65
N PRO A 92 12.83 -7.60 -12.83
CA PRO A 92 11.62 -7.37 -12.01
C PRO A 92 11.91 -6.51 -10.76
N ASP A 93 10.85 -5.96 -10.15
CA ASP A 93 10.85 -5.25 -8.86
C ASP A 93 10.62 -6.19 -7.65
N LEU A 94 10.13 -7.39 -7.92
CA LEU A 94 10.00 -8.50 -6.98
C LEU A 94 10.58 -9.78 -7.58
N LEU A 95 11.36 -10.51 -6.78
CA LEU A 95 11.84 -11.84 -7.12
C LEU A 95 11.42 -12.85 -6.05
N GLU A 96 10.55 -13.78 -6.45
CA GLU A 96 10.24 -14.98 -5.66
C GLU A 96 10.91 -16.20 -6.29
N ILE A 97 11.66 -16.96 -5.50
CA ILE A 97 12.40 -18.11 -6.00
C ILE A 97 12.41 -19.26 -4.99
N SER A 98 12.11 -20.45 -5.49
CA SER A 98 12.34 -21.69 -4.74
C SER A 98 13.78 -22.17 -4.98
N ALA A 99 14.51 -22.56 -3.93
CA ALA A 99 15.88 -23.07 -3.99
C ALA A 99 16.01 -24.40 -3.24
N ILE A 100 17.14 -25.08 -3.45
CA ILE A 100 17.54 -26.30 -2.74
C ILE A 100 18.88 -25.98 -2.06
N PRO A 101 19.13 -26.44 -0.82
CA PRO A 101 20.40 -26.22 -0.15
C PRO A 101 21.59 -26.64 -1.00
N GLU A 102 22.68 -25.86 -0.92
CA GLU A 102 23.95 -26.09 -1.62
C GLU A 102 23.86 -26.07 -3.16
N GLN A 103 22.72 -25.65 -3.72
CA GLN A 103 22.56 -25.46 -5.16
C GLN A 103 22.55 -23.99 -5.52
N GLU A 104 23.39 -23.64 -6.50
CA GLU A 104 23.46 -22.30 -7.03
C GLU A 104 22.32 -22.03 -8.03
N LYS A 105 21.63 -20.90 -7.86
CA LYS A 105 20.67 -20.35 -8.82
C LYS A 105 21.07 -18.92 -9.19
N LYS A 106 20.99 -18.60 -10.49
CA LYS A 106 21.27 -17.26 -11.01
C LYS A 106 20.01 -16.60 -11.53
N LYS A 107 19.84 -15.31 -11.24
CA LYS A 107 18.76 -14.47 -11.74
C LYS A 107 19.31 -13.16 -12.29
N ILE A 108 18.82 -12.77 -13.46
CA ILE A 108 19.26 -11.57 -14.16
C ILE A 108 18.24 -10.47 -13.89
N PHE A 109 18.73 -9.30 -13.49
CA PHE A 109 17.95 -8.08 -13.35
C PHE A 109 18.35 -7.09 -14.44
N LYS A 110 17.35 -6.42 -15.02
CA LYS A 110 17.55 -5.43 -16.08
C LYS A 110 17.25 -4.04 -15.54
N VAL A 111 18.18 -3.11 -15.77
CA VAL A 111 18.07 -1.73 -15.31
C VAL A 111 18.13 -0.81 -16.52
N LYS A 112 17.10 0.01 -16.72
CA LYS A 112 17.00 0.96 -17.83
C LYS A 112 17.06 2.39 -17.33
N ASN A 113 17.99 3.17 -17.86
CA ASN A 113 18.06 4.61 -17.60
C ASN A 113 17.00 5.34 -18.43
N ILE A 114 16.01 5.94 -17.76
CA ILE A 114 14.94 6.74 -18.38
C ILE A 114 15.14 8.24 -18.16
N GLY A 115 16.25 8.63 -17.53
CA GLY A 115 16.64 10.01 -17.27
C GLY A 115 17.24 10.73 -18.50
N GLN A 116 17.74 11.93 -18.26
CA GLN A 116 18.40 12.78 -19.26
C GLN A 116 19.93 12.83 -19.12
N THR A 117 20.49 12.14 -18.12
CA THR A 117 21.92 12.07 -17.82
C THR A 117 22.34 10.61 -17.65
N ASP A 118 23.63 10.36 -17.78
CA ASP A 118 24.22 9.08 -17.44
C ASP A 118 24.07 8.82 -15.94
N LEU A 119 23.90 7.56 -15.57
CA LEU A 119 23.67 7.14 -14.19
C LEU A 119 24.78 6.20 -13.72
N GLU A 120 25.24 6.47 -12.51
CA GLU A 120 26.12 5.61 -11.74
C GLU A 120 25.29 5.04 -10.60
N ILE A 121 25.07 3.72 -10.59
CA ILE A 121 24.19 3.04 -9.65
C ILE A 121 25.03 2.10 -8.78
N ASP A 122 25.04 2.35 -7.48
CA ASP A 122 25.63 1.47 -6.49
C ASP A 122 24.61 0.39 -6.09
N LEU A 123 25.05 -0.86 -6.09
CA LEU A 123 24.26 -2.04 -5.75
C LEU A 123 24.69 -2.60 -4.39
N SER A 124 23.74 -2.94 -3.54
CA SER A 124 24.02 -3.64 -2.29
C SER A 124 22.90 -4.60 -1.90
N LEU A 125 23.22 -5.58 -1.07
CA LEU A 125 22.27 -6.57 -0.55
C LEU A 125 21.93 -6.25 0.90
N GLN A 126 20.66 -6.42 1.26
CA GLN A 126 20.17 -6.32 2.64
C GLN A 126 19.32 -7.55 2.97
N GLY A 127 19.49 -8.14 4.16
CA GLY A 127 18.71 -9.28 4.65
C GLY A 127 19.06 -10.65 4.06
N ILE A 128 19.72 -10.71 2.89
CA ILE A 128 20.06 -11.96 2.17
C ILE A 128 21.54 -12.09 1.80
N SER A 129 22.41 -11.25 2.37
CA SER A 129 23.85 -11.22 2.06
C SER A 129 24.60 -12.50 2.48
N ASP A 130 24.00 -13.32 3.34
CA ASP A 130 24.53 -14.60 3.81
C ASP A 130 24.29 -15.75 2.82
N ILE A 131 23.24 -15.66 2.00
CA ILE A 131 22.86 -16.70 1.03
C ILE A 131 23.00 -16.25 -0.44
N SER A 132 23.37 -15.00 -0.69
CA SER A 132 23.42 -14.45 -2.05
C SER A 132 24.56 -13.48 -2.27
N SER A 133 24.94 -13.32 -3.54
CA SER A 133 25.96 -12.40 -4.00
C SER A 133 25.58 -11.77 -5.34
N LEU A 134 26.08 -10.56 -5.58
CA LEU A 134 25.98 -9.87 -6.85
C LEU A 134 27.26 -10.08 -7.66
N ASP A 135 27.15 -10.14 -8.98
CA ASP A 135 28.30 -10.21 -9.89
C ASP A 135 29.02 -8.87 -10.06
N THR A 136 28.31 -7.76 -9.78
CA THR A 136 28.85 -6.40 -9.72
C THR A 136 28.25 -5.63 -8.55
N ASP A 137 29.03 -4.73 -7.97
CA ASP A 137 28.58 -3.76 -6.96
C ASP A 137 28.17 -2.42 -7.59
N LYS A 138 28.38 -2.25 -8.90
CA LYS A 138 28.18 -0.98 -9.59
C LYS A 138 27.74 -1.15 -11.04
N LEU A 139 26.85 -0.27 -11.49
CA LEU A 139 26.42 -0.15 -12.89
C LEU A 139 26.61 1.27 -13.39
N ILE A 140 27.08 1.40 -14.63
CA ILE A 140 27.19 2.69 -15.32
C ILE A 140 26.31 2.60 -16.56
N ILE A 141 25.20 3.34 -16.56
CA ILE A 141 24.17 3.24 -17.59
C ILE A 141 24.02 4.59 -18.28
N ASN A 142 24.41 4.67 -19.55
CA ASN A 142 24.27 5.91 -20.30
C ASN A 142 22.79 6.25 -20.50
N LYS A 143 22.53 7.52 -20.82
CA LYS A 143 21.17 8.01 -21.10
C LYS A 143 20.44 7.14 -22.13
N GLY A 144 19.29 6.58 -21.73
CA GLY A 144 18.42 5.79 -22.61
C GLY A 144 18.87 4.34 -22.83
N GLU A 145 20.01 3.95 -22.27
CA GLU A 145 20.53 2.58 -22.34
C GLU A 145 19.97 1.69 -21.22
N GLU A 146 20.17 0.39 -21.39
CA GLU A 146 19.82 -0.66 -20.44
C GLU A 146 21.07 -1.49 -20.17
N ASP A 147 21.28 -1.84 -18.90
CA ASP A 147 22.31 -2.77 -18.47
C ASP A 147 21.70 -3.83 -17.54
N SER A 148 22.46 -4.87 -17.21
CA SER A 148 21.99 -5.97 -16.36
C SER A 148 23.04 -6.44 -15.38
N PHE A 149 22.58 -6.96 -14.25
CA PHE A 149 23.41 -7.61 -13.25
C PHE A 149 22.80 -8.96 -12.86
N VAL A 150 23.62 -9.82 -12.26
CA VAL A 150 23.26 -11.18 -11.88
C VAL A 150 23.28 -11.34 -10.36
N LEU A 151 22.13 -11.71 -9.80
CA LEU A 151 22.03 -12.22 -8.43
C LEU A 151 22.30 -13.72 -8.43
N THR A 152 23.30 -14.14 -7.68
CA THR A 152 23.63 -15.55 -7.44
C THR A 152 23.14 -15.94 -6.04
N ILE A 153 22.34 -16.99 -5.94
CA ILE A 153 21.71 -17.48 -4.71
C ILE A 153 22.24 -18.88 -4.43
N ASN A 154 22.85 -19.09 -3.27
CA ASN A 154 23.41 -20.38 -2.84
C ASN A 154 23.19 -20.57 -1.32
N PRO A 155 21.97 -20.96 -0.92
CA PRO A 155 21.63 -21.11 0.49
C PRO A 155 22.28 -22.37 1.06
N SER A 156 22.86 -22.28 2.25
CA SER A 156 23.44 -23.44 2.94
C SER A 156 22.42 -24.21 3.79
N LYS A 157 21.27 -23.61 4.11
CA LYS A 157 20.24 -24.18 4.98
C LYS A 157 18.85 -23.99 4.38
N GLU A 158 17.95 -24.89 4.73
CA GLU A 158 16.52 -24.75 4.54
C GLU A 158 15.93 -23.55 5.31
N GLY A 159 14.82 -22.99 4.82
CA GLY A 159 14.13 -21.85 5.41
C GLY A 159 13.61 -20.85 4.38
N ILE A 160 12.92 -19.81 4.85
CA ILE A 160 12.48 -18.68 4.04
C ILE A 160 13.37 -17.46 4.33
N TYR A 161 14.01 -16.92 3.30
CA TYR A 161 14.84 -15.73 3.41
C TYR A 161 14.17 -14.56 2.71
N ALA A 162 14.07 -13.42 3.41
CA ALA A 162 13.51 -12.18 2.91
C ALA A 162 14.60 -11.11 2.92
N GLY A 163 14.77 -10.42 1.79
CA GLY A 163 15.77 -9.37 1.64
C GLY A 163 15.46 -8.41 0.52
N LYS A 164 16.37 -7.47 0.31
CA LYS A 164 16.30 -6.52 -0.81
C LYS A 164 17.63 -6.35 -1.51
N ILE A 165 17.56 -6.03 -2.80
CA ILE A 165 18.67 -5.42 -3.53
C ILE A 165 18.43 -3.91 -3.50
N MET A 166 19.36 -3.15 -2.96
CA MET A 166 19.31 -1.69 -2.91
C MET A 166 20.09 -1.11 -4.07
N LEU A 167 19.46 -0.24 -4.85
CA LEU A 167 20.03 0.48 -5.99
C LEU A 167 20.05 1.97 -5.68
N LYS A 168 21.23 2.57 -5.55
CA LYS A 168 21.38 3.99 -5.20
C LYS A 168 22.10 4.76 -6.30
N SER A 169 21.56 5.91 -6.69
CA SER A 169 22.19 6.83 -7.65
C SER A 169 21.96 8.28 -7.21
N GLY A 170 22.93 8.83 -6.46
CA GLY A 170 22.78 10.14 -5.82
C GLY A 170 21.67 10.13 -4.77
N GLU A 171 20.62 10.93 -4.98
CA GLU A 171 19.44 10.98 -4.10
C GLU A 171 18.36 9.95 -4.47
N LEU A 172 18.51 9.25 -5.61
CA LEU A 172 17.57 8.23 -6.03
C LEU A 172 17.88 6.90 -5.35
N GLU A 173 16.88 6.32 -4.71
CA GLU A 173 16.94 4.99 -4.13
C GLU A 173 15.78 4.15 -4.68
N LYS A 174 16.11 2.97 -5.18
CA LYS A 174 15.14 1.93 -5.53
C LYS A 174 15.53 0.64 -4.87
N GLU A 175 14.53 -0.17 -4.58
CA GLU A 175 14.72 -1.48 -3.98
C GLU A 175 14.01 -2.54 -4.81
N VAL A 176 14.59 -3.73 -4.81
CA VAL A 176 13.96 -4.93 -5.36
C VAL A 176 13.81 -5.92 -4.22
N GLN A 177 12.58 -6.34 -3.96
CA GLN A 177 12.30 -7.33 -2.93
C GLN A 177 12.68 -8.72 -3.42
N VAL A 178 13.32 -9.51 -2.57
CA VAL A 178 13.78 -10.87 -2.87
C VAL A 178 13.30 -11.82 -1.78
N ILE A 179 12.59 -12.87 -2.19
CA ILE A 179 12.09 -13.94 -1.32
C ILE A 179 12.65 -15.26 -1.83
N VAL A 180 13.40 -15.95 -0.98
CA VAL A 180 14.00 -17.25 -1.29
C VAL A 180 13.41 -18.31 -0.37
N GLY A 181 12.57 -19.20 -0.92
CA GLY A 181 12.06 -20.37 -0.21
C GLY A 181 12.95 -21.58 -0.46
N VAL A 182 13.71 -22.02 0.55
CA VAL A 182 14.66 -23.13 0.45
C VAL A 182 14.01 -24.41 0.95
N LYS A 183 13.81 -25.35 0.03
CA LYS A 183 13.09 -26.62 0.25
C LYS A 183 14.06 -27.79 0.24
N LYS A 184 13.76 -28.85 0.98
CA LYS A 184 14.64 -30.03 1.11
C LYS A 184 13.82 -31.32 1.19
N GLY A 185 14.39 -32.40 0.68
CA GLY A 185 13.78 -33.73 0.77
C GLY A 185 12.66 -33.94 -0.24
N LYS A 186 11.87 -34.99 -0.01
CA LYS A 186 10.80 -35.40 -0.92
C LYS A 186 9.53 -34.61 -0.65
N LYS A 187 9.03 -33.89 -1.66
CA LYS A 187 7.74 -33.18 -1.58
C LYS A 187 6.58 -34.18 -1.45
N ILE A 188 6.00 -34.27 -0.26
CA ILE A 188 4.80 -35.09 0.02
C ILE A 188 3.58 -34.24 0.41
N PHE A 189 3.78 -32.93 0.58
CA PHE A 189 2.72 -31.95 0.79
C PHE A 189 2.87 -30.80 -0.19
N ASP A 190 1.78 -30.12 -0.53
CA ASP A 190 1.77 -28.80 -1.17
C ASP A 190 1.18 -27.79 -0.18
N PRO A 191 2.02 -27.04 0.57
CA PRO A 191 1.52 -25.99 1.45
C PRO A 191 1.14 -24.76 0.62
N ASP A 192 -0.04 -24.20 0.91
CA ASP A 192 -0.52 -22.92 0.40
C ASP A 192 -0.91 -22.01 1.57
N VAL A 193 -0.71 -20.70 1.39
CA VAL A 193 -1.08 -19.69 2.39
C VAL A 193 -1.75 -18.51 1.71
N ILE A 194 -2.91 -18.14 2.23
CA ILE A 194 -3.76 -17.08 1.70
C ILE A 194 -4.03 -16.08 2.81
N ILE A 195 -3.68 -14.83 2.57
CA ILE A 195 -4.03 -13.70 3.44
C ILE A 195 -5.38 -13.15 2.95
N SER A 196 -6.27 -12.78 3.86
CA SER A 196 -7.55 -12.16 3.53
C SER A 196 -7.33 -10.86 2.73
N GLU A 197 -8.20 -10.52 1.78
CA GLU A 197 -8.09 -9.23 1.06
C GLU A 197 -8.09 -8.02 2.02
N GLU A 198 -8.81 -8.12 3.13
CA GLU A 198 -8.84 -7.11 4.20
C GLU A 198 -7.50 -6.98 4.94
N ASP A 199 -6.68 -8.03 4.93
CA ASP A 199 -5.39 -8.12 5.63
C ASP A 199 -4.17 -7.93 4.70
N GLU A 200 -4.38 -7.80 3.38
CA GLU A 200 -3.31 -7.39 2.44
C GLU A 200 -2.74 -6.02 2.82
N PHE A 201 -3.63 -5.14 3.32
CA PHE A 201 -3.31 -3.84 3.92
C PHE A 201 -3.62 -3.88 5.41
N PHE A 202 -2.74 -4.52 6.17
CA PHE A 202 -2.92 -4.72 7.59
C PHE A 202 -2.80 -3.41 8.37
N THR A 203 -3.69 -3.20 9.33
CA THR A 203 -3.62 -2.09 10.27
C THR A 203 -3.00 -2.55 11.58
N SER A 204 -1.90 -1.90 11.99
CA SER A 204 -1.16 -2.26 13.19
C SER A 204 -2.03 -2.25 14.46
N GLY A 205 -1.87 -3.28 15.29
CA GLY A 205 -2.61 -3.48 16.53
C GLY A 205 -3.87 -4.34 16.39
N ASN A 206 -4.29 -4.67 15.17
CA ASN A 206 -5.41 -5.58 14.93
C ASN A 206 -5.01 -7.06 14.98
N ASP A 207 -5.99 -7.95 14.86
CA ASP A 207 -5.77 -9.39 14.71
C ASP A 207 -5.49 -9.69 13.23
N PHE A 208 -4.39 -10.38 12.95
CA PHE A 208 -3.96 -10.73 11.59
C PHE A 208 -4.35 -12.17 11.26
N ASN A 209 -5.23 -12.34 10.27
CA ASN A 209 -5.81 -13.64 9.92
C ASN A 209 -5.27 -14.15 8.60
N PHE A 210 -4.99 -15.45 8.55
CA PHE A 210 -4.56 -16.11 7.32
C PHE A 210 -5.03 -17.56 7.29
N PHE A 211 -5.23 -18.07 6.09
CA PHE A 211 -5.65 -19.43 5.82
C PHE A 211 -4.48 -20.26 5.31
N ILE A 212 -4.32 -21.45 5.88
CA ILE A 212 -3.32 -22.42 5.44
C ILE A 212 -4.04 -23.63 4.87
N SER A 213 -3.56 -24.10 3.72
CA SER A 213 -3.97 -25.38 3.14
C SER A 213 -2.76 -26.28 2.95
N LEU A 214 -2.86 -27.53 3.39
CA LEU A 214 -1.83 -28.55 3.21
C LEU A 214 -2.41 -29.66 2.35
N GLU A 215 -2.08 -29.64 1.06
CA GLU A 215 -2.53 -30.69 0.14
C GLU A 215 -1.62 -31.91 0.20
N LYS A 216 -2.21 -33.10 0.27
CA LYS A 216 -1.48 -34.37 0.29
C LYS A 216 -0.99 -34.73 -1.12
N ILE A 217 0.32 -34.93 -1.28
CA ILE A 217 0.93 -35.45 -2.52
C ILE A 217 1.29 -36.92 -2.35
N GLY A 218 0.50 -37.80 -2.97
CA GLY A 218 0.72 -39.24 -2.98
C GLY A 218 0.14 -39.96 -1.75
N THR A 219 0.73 -41.09 -1.37
CA THR A 219 0.22 -41.95 -0.30
C THR A 219 1.29 -42.12 0.79
N PHE A 220 0.96 -41.74 2.01
CA PHE A 220 1.72 -41.95 3.23
C PHE A 220 0.76 -42.17 4.41
N GLU A 221 1.27 -42.78 5.48
CA GLU A 221 0.55 -43.06 6.73
C GLU A 221 0.39 -41.79 7.59
N LEU A 222 -0.21 -41.90 8.77
CA LEU A 222 -0.26 -40.79 9.72
C LEU A 222 1.16 -40.30 10.02
N MET A 223 1.40 -38.98 9.91
CA MET A 223 2.70 -38.40 10.22
C MET A 223 2.59 -37.12 11.04
N GLU A 224 3.62 -36.87 11.83
CA GLU A 224 3.79 -35.62 12.55
C GLU A 224 4.42 -34.57 11.63
N VAL A 225 3.81 -33.39 11.60
CA VAL A 225 4.26 -32.22 10.85
C VAL A 225 4.43 -31.06 11.84
N ASN A 226 5.59 -30.42 11.79
CA ASN A 226 5.84 -29.19 12.54
C ASN A 226 5.72 -28.00 11.59
N LEU A 227 4.88 -27.03 11.96
CA LEU A 227 4.66 -25.78 11.25
C LEU A 227 5.22 -24.63 12.08
N ASP A 228 6.18 -23.92 11.49
CA ASP A 228 6.78 -22.73 12.04
C ASP A 228 6.28 -21.52 11.25
N TYR A 229 5.54 -20.64 11.93
CA TYR A 229 5.04 -19.39 11.39
C TYR A 229 5.94 -18.25 11.83
N SER A 230 6.19 -17.31 10.92
CA SER A 230 6.91 -16.09 11.26
C SER A 230 6.49 -14.91 10.38
N ILE A 231 6.57 -13.71 10.95
CA ILE A 231 6.51 -12.47 10.19
C ILE A 231 7.93 -11.94 10.09
N LYS A 232 8.40 -11.76 8.86
CA LYS A 232 9.73 -11.25 8.56
C LYS A 232 9.62 -9.91 7.86
N ASP A 233 10.53 -9.00 8.18
CA ASP A 233 10.77 -7.84 7.33
C ASP A 233 11.79 -8.20 6.24
N PHE A 234 11.91 -7.35 5.23
CA PHE A 234 12.89 -7.51 4.16
C PHE A 234 14.29 -6.99 4.53
N LYS A 235 14.54 -6.70 5.81
CA LYS A 235 15.89 -6.45 6.35
C LYS A 235 16.48 -7.72 6.97
N GLY A 236 15.72 -8.81 6.99
CA GLY A 236 16.10 -10.12 7.55
C GLY A 236 15.71 -10.29 9.02
N ASN A 237 14.92 -9.38 9.59
CA ASN A 237 14.47 -9.48 10.98
C ASN A 237 13.20 -10.32 11.08
N ILE A 238 13.13 -11.16 12.11
CA ILE A 238 11.91 -11.87 12.51
C ILE A 238 11.23 -11.03 13.59
N LEU A 239 10.00 -10.60 13.32
CA LEU A 239 9.24 -9.70 14.19
C LEU A 239 8.20 -10.43 15.04
N HIS A 240 7.67 -11.53 14.51
CA HIS A 240 6.77 -12.43 15.23
C HIS A 240 7.07 -13.87 14.83
N SER A 241 6.86 -14.82 15.75
CA SER A 241 6.99 -16.25 15.44
C SER A 241 6.16 -17.13 16.38
N GLU A 242 5.56 -18.17 15.82
CA GLU A 242 4.83 -19.23 16.53
C GLU A 242 5.11 -20.58 15.89
N SER A 243 5.00 -21.66 16.65
CA SER A 243 5.18 -23.02 16.13
C SER A 243 4.05 -23.93 16.61
N GLU A 244 3.64 -24.89 15.79
CA GLU A 244 2.68 -25.92 16.17
C GLU A 244 2.98 -27.27 15.53
N ILE A 245 2.65 -28.34 16.26
CA ILE A 245 2.83 -29.72 15.81
C ILE A 245 1.46 -30.33 15.56
N MET A 246 1.29 -30.97 14.40
CA MET A 246 0.04 -31.60 13.99
C MET A 246 0.28 -33.01 13.47
N GLU A 247 -0.63 -33.93 13.78
CA GLU A 247 -0.67 -35.26 13.16
C GLU A 247 -1.59 -35.22 11.93
N ILE A 248 -1.05 -35.52 10.75
CA ILE A 248 -1.74 -35.39 9.46
C ILE A 248 -1.69 -36.72 8.72
N ASN A 249 -2.85 -37.20 8.27
CA ASN A 249 -2.98 -38.37 7.39
C ASN A 249 -3.70 -38.05 6.07
N GLU A 250 -4.37 -36.90 5.97
CA GLU A 250 -5.18 -36.44 4.84
C GLU A 250 -4.90 -34.95 4.57
N ALA A 251 -5.49 -34.38 3.52
CA ALA A 251 -5.42 -32.94 3.30
C ALA A 251 -6.13 -32.20 4.43
N ILE A 252 -5.54 -31.10 4.90
CA ILE A 252 -6.10 -30.28 5.97
C ILE A 252 -6.01 -28.81 5.58
N SER A 253 -7.00 -28.03 5.98
CA SER A 253 -6.95 -26.58 5.87
C SER A 253 -7.56 -25.93 7.11
N PHE A 254 -7.00 -24.83 7.55
CA PHE A 254 -7.41 -24.15 8.79
C PHE A 254 -7.04 -22.66 8.76
N ASN A 255 -7.75 -21.89 9.59
CA ASN A 255 -7.44 -20.48 9.82
C ASN A 255 -6.47 -20.33 11.01
N LYS A 256 -5.48 -19.46 10.86
CA LYS A 256 -4.55 -19.04 11.90
C LYS A 256 -4.69 -17.54 12.13
N GLU A 257 -4.47 -17.13 13.37
CA GLU A 257 -4.67 -15.76 13.82
C GLU A 257 -3.48 -15.35 14.70
N PHE A 258 -2.88 -14.18 14.42
CA PHE A 258 -1.96 -13.51 15.33
C PHE A 258 -2.66 -12.32 15.99
N LYS A 259 -2.74 -12.35 17.32
CA LYS A 259 -3.52 -11.38 18.09
C LYS A 259 -2.73 -10.14 18.42
N ASN A 260 -3.36 -8.97 18.28
CA ASN A 260 -2.79 -7.66 18.63
C ASN A 260 -1.40 -7.44 18.02
N LEU A 261 -1.26 -7.76 16.73
CA LEU A 261 0.03 -7.70 16.05
C LEU A 261 0.43 -6.25 15.82
N ASN A 262 1.49 -5.79 16.50
CA ASN A 262 1.94 -4.40 16.45
C ASN A 262 3.22 -4.28 15.61
N LEU A 263 3.06 -3.86 14.36
CA LEU A 263 4.13 -3.65 13.39
C LEU A 263 4.23 -2.17 13.00
N ASP A 264 5.41 -1.75 12.60
CA ASP A 264 5.59 -0.43 11.98
C ASP A 264 5.02 -0.44 10.55
N GLU A 265 4.87 0.74 9.94
CA GLU A 265 4.48 0.85 8.53
C GLU A 265 5.56 0.23 7.62
N GLY A 266 5.14 -0.54 6.62
CA GLY A 266 6.05 -1.12 5.63
C GLY A 266 5.58 -2.45 5.06
N ASP A 267 6.44 -3.06 4.23
CA ASP A 267 6.18 -4.37 3.62
C ASP A 267 6.77 -5.51 4.43
N TYR A 268 5.99 -6.58 4.55
CA TYR A 268 6.32 -7.75 5.35
C TYR A 268 6.03 -9.06 4.61
N LEU A 269 6.61 -10.12 5.14
CA LEU A 269 6.44 -11.48 4.66
C LEU A 269 5.89 -12.36 5.78
N LEU A 270 4.72 -12.94 5.56
CA LEU A 270 4.27 -14.10 6.31
C LEU A 270 5.00 -15.33 5.75
N ALA A 271 5.83 -15.96 6.58
CA ALA A 271 6.63 -17.12 6.24
C ALA A 271 6.10 -18.33 7.02
N VAL A 272 5.75 -19.40 6.29
CA VAL A 272 5.33 -20.69 6.84
C VAL A 272 6.36 -21.75 6.43
N GLU A 273 7.07 -22.25 7.42
CA GLU A 273 8.09 -23.29 7.27
C GLU A 273 7.51 -24.60 7.80
N MET A 274 7.48 -25.63 6.96
CA MET A 274 6.90 -26.93 7.30
C MET A 274 8.00 -27.99 7.31
N SER A 275 8.16 -28.68 8.43
CA SER A 275 9.13 -29.76 8.59
C SER A 275 8.45 -31.08 8.98
N TYR A 276 8.97 -32.17 8.43
CA TYR A 276 8.55 -33.55 8.71
C TYR A 276 9.72 -34.51 8.49
N LEU A 277 9.55 -35.78 8.87
CA LEU A 277 10.65 -36.77 9.01
C LEU A 277 11.70 -36.74 7.89
N ASP A 278 11.28 -36.63 6.63
CA ASP A 278 12.16 -36.68 5.44
C ASP A 278 12.02 -35.46 4.51
N GLY A 279 11.51 -34.34 5.00
CA GLY A 279 11.34 -33.16 4.15
C GLY A 279 11.08 -31.86 4.87
N PHE A 280 11.32 -30.80 4.12
CA PHE A 280 11.14 -29.41 4.50
C PHE A 280 10.54 -28.66 3.32
N ASP A 281 9.40 -28.02 3.54
CA ASP A 281 8.73 -27.20 2.54
C ASP A 281 8.48 -25.80 3.08
N THR A 282 8.32 -24.86 2.16
CA THR A 282 8.16 -23.43 2.46
C THR A 282 7.06 -22.84 1.61
N VAL A 283 6.23 -22.01 2.23
CA VAL A 283 5.27 -21.14 1.56
C VAL A 283 5.25 -19.78 2.25
N SER A 284 4.96 -18.73 1.50
CA SER A 284 4.93 -17.38 2.03
C SER A 284 3.91 -16.51 1.30
N ALA A 285 3.39 -15.51 1.99
CA ALA A 285 2.57 -14.46 1.41
C ALA A 285 3.03 -13.08 1.89
N ARG A 286 2.90 -12.09 1.02
CA ARG A 286 3.28 -10.70 1.30
C ARG A 286 2.07 -9.91 1.77
N PHE A 287 2.31 -8.93 2.63
CA PHE A 287 1.32 -7.94 3.03
C PHE A 287 2.03 -6.63 3.38
N SER A 288 1.27 -5.54 3.38
CA SER A 288 1.76 -4.21 3.73
C SER A 288 1.04 -3.74 4.99
N VAL A 289 1.79 -3.17 5.91
CA VAL A 289 1.24 -2.51 7.10
C VAL A 289 1.10 -1.04 6.79
N ILE A 290 -0.11 -0.52 6.94
CA ILE A 290 -0.42 0.89 6.75
C ILE A 290 -0.74 1.51 8.11
N GLU A 291 -0.39 2.79 8.28
CA GLU A 291 -0.89 3.54 9.45
C GLU A 291 -2.41 3.61 9.34
N GLU A 292 -3.12 3.29 10.43
CA GLU A 292 -4.56 3.46 10.48
C GLU A 292 -4.88 4.90 10.08
N GLU A 293 -5.59 5.07 8.95
CA GLU A 293 -5.96 6.40 8.48
C GLU A 293 -6.80 7.06 9.58
N LYS A 294 -6.18 7.97 10.33
CA LYS A 294 -6.87 8.89 11.25
C LYS A 294 -7.94 9.73 10.51
N ASP A 295 -8.08 9.58 9.20
CA ASP A 295 -9.03 10.25 8.33
C ASP A 295 -10.48 9.98 8.71
N GLU A 296 -10.84 8.81 9.23
CA GLU A 296 -12.21 8.59 9.75
C GLU A 296 -12.51 9.56 10.91
N ILE A 297 -11.59 9.67 11.87
CA ILE A 297 -11.72 10.56 13.03
C ILE A 297 -11.61 12.02 12.59
N MET A 298 -10.68 12.36 11.69
CA MET A 298 -10.51 13.73 11.17
C MET A 298 -11.72 14.17 10.33
N ARG A 299 -12.32 13.26 9.54
CA ARG A 299 -13.55 13.50 8.80
C ARG A 299 -14.72 13.71 9.75
N LEU A 300 -14.85 12.92 10.82
CA LEU A 300 -15.85 13.14 11.86
C LEU A 300 -15.66 14.49 12.56
N ILE A 301 -14.42 14.85 12.94
CA ILE A 301 -14.08 16.15 13.52
C ILE A 301 -14.42 17.28 12.55
N PHE A 302 -14.15 17.11 11.26
CA PHE A 302 -14.46 18.10 10.22
C PHE A 302 -15.97 18.29 10.05
N ILE A 303 -16.74 17.20 9.95
CA ILE A 303 -18.21 17.22 9.89
C ILE A 303 -18.78 17.89 11.15
N PHE A 304 -18.25 17.56 12.33
CA PHE A 304 -18.66 18.15 13.61
C PHE A 304 -18.35 19.65 13.66
N SER A 305 -17.17 20.07 13.17
CA SER A 305 -16.75 21.47 13.12
C SER A 305 -17.64 22.30 12.19
N ILE A 306 -17.99 21.78 11.01
CA ILE A 306 -18.94 22.43 10.08
C ILE A 306 -20.32 22.56 10.73
N SER A 307 -20.77 21.52 11.43
CA SER A 307 -22.07 21.51 12.10
C SER A 307 -22.15 22.59 13.20
N ILE A 308 -21.07 22.77 13.97
CA ILE A 308 -20.95 23.84 14.99
C ILE A 308 -20.99 25.23 14.35
N LEU A 309 -20.26 25.45 13.25
CA LEU A 309 -20.24 26.73 12.54
C LEU A 309 -21.62 27.09 11.98
N ALA A 310 -22.33 26.11 11.41
CA ALA A 310 -23.70 26.29 10.92
C ALA A 310 -24.65 26.70 12.06
N LEU A 311 -24.54 26.06 13.23
CA LEU A 311 -25.34 26.37 14.41
C LEU A 311 -25.06 27.79 14.94
N LEU A 312 -23.80 28.20 15.01
CA LEU A 312 -23.42 29.56 15.37
C LEU A 312 -23.97 30.61 14.40
N ALA A 313 -23.91 30.34 13.10
CA ALA A 313 -24.48 31.23 12.07
C ALA A 313 -25.99 31.43 12.23
N ILE A 314 -26.72 30.35 12.56
CA ILE A 314 -28.16 30.39 12.85
C ILE A 314 -28.43 31.25 14.10
N ILE A 315 -27.68 31.05 15.19
CA ILE A 315 -27.84 31.85 16.42
C ILE A 315 -27.59 33.33 16.15
N ILE A 316 -26.50 33.68 15.45
CA ILE A 316 -26.17 35.07 15.10
C ILE A 316 -27.29 35.69 14.26
N SER A 317 -27.86 34.93 13.33
CA SER A 317 -28.98 35.38 12.49
C SER A 317 -30.23 35.69 13.33
N ILE A 318 -30.57 34.83 14.30
CA ILE A 318 -31.69 35.05 15.23
C ILE A 318 -31.47 36.29 16.10
N VAL A 319 -30.25 36.50 16.62
CA VAL A 319 -29.90 37.67 17.45
C VAL A 319 -30.00 38.96 16.64
N LYS A 320 -29.47 38.98 15.42
CA LYS A 320 -29.57 40.14 14.51
C LYS A 320 -31.03 40.45 14.18
N TYR A 321 -31.84 39.44 13.87
CA TYR A 321 -33.25 39.62 13.55
C TYR A 321 -34.04 40.25 14.71
N LYS A 322 -33.82 39.78 15.95
CA LYS A 322 -34.47 40.36 17.15
C LYS A 322 -34.10 41.84 17.37
N LYS A 323 -32.84 42.22 17.13
CA LYS A 323 -32.37 43.61 17.33
C LYS A 323 -33.02 44.58 16.34
N PHE A 324 -33.19 44.19 15.08
CA PHE A 324 -33.81 45.05 14.06
C PHE A 324 -35.34 45.09 14.13
N GLY A 325 -36.00 43.98 14.46
CA GLY A 325 -37.47 43.93 14.56
C GLY A 325 -38.06 44.71 15.75
N GLY A 326 -37.28 45.00 16.79
CA GLY A 326 -37.73 45.73 17.99
C GLY A 326 -37.83 47.25 17.82
N SER A 327 -37.15 47.84 16.82
CA SER A 327 -37.06 49.31 16.70
C SER A 327 -38.24 49.96 15.96
N SER A 328 -39.20 49.18 15.44
CA SER A 328 -40.32 49.70 14.64
C SER A 328 -41.60 49.99 15.45
N LYS A 329 -41.60 49.89 16.78
CA LYS A 329 -42.80 50.09 17.62
C LYS A 329 -42.86 51.39 18.42
N ASN A 330 -41.89 52.31 18.27
CA ASN A 330 -41.92 53.64 18.90
C ASN A 330 -41.92 54.77 17.83
N LYS A 331 -42.84 54.68 16.87
CA LYS A 331 -43.29 55.79 16.05
C LYS A 331 -44.79 55.68 15.86
#